data_AF-A0A9D6SJ62-F1
#
_entry.id   AF-A0A9D6SJ62-F1
#
_cell.length_a   1.000
_cell.length_b   1.000
_cell.length_c   1.000
_cell.angle_alpha   90.00
_cell.angle_beta   90.00
_cell.angle_gamma   90.00
#
_symmetry.space_group_name_H-M   'P 1'
#
loop_
_entity.id
_entity.type
_entity.pdbx_description
1 polymer ?
#
loop_
_entity_poly.entity_id
_entity_poly.type
_entity_poly.pdbx_seq_one_letter_code
_entity_poly.pdbx_strand_id
1 'polypeptide(L)'
;MGFVTQRLRTALRSSQAGFTLLELLVVIAIIAILAAVVVTNLSTARSKANDTKVQTDLNSLAVAINVYTTTNNNFTGFNTGTGATPPDNIATLATAVTTNNLIKKMPTHPITTEAYHYRASDKDSDGVLDYVLWGKLGSGKCFVNANGTSFTGDCTTDTVL
;
A
#
# COMPACT_ATOMS: atom_id res chain seq x y z
N MET A 1 -17.40 9.49 -90.36
CA MET A 1 -17.98 10.50 -89.45
C MET A 1 -19.27 9.92 -88.90
N GLY A 2 -19.44 9.42 -87.69
CA GLY A 2 -18.73 9.60 -86.42
C GLY A 2 -19.80 9.76 -85.33
N PHE A 3 -20.62 8.73 -85.08
CA PHE A 3 -21.61 8.77 -83.99
C PHE A 3 -20.98 8.23 -82.72
N VAL A 4 -20.53 9.17 -81.88
CA VAL A 4 -19.97 8.92 -80.56
C VAL A 4 -21.09 8.52 -79.60
N THR A 5 -20.97 7.32 -79.03
CA THR A 5 -21.83 6.82 -77.93
C THR A 5 -21.44 7.51 -76.63
N GLN A 6 -22.24 8.49 -76.20
CA GLN A 6 -21.99 9.21 -74.95
C GLN A 6 -22.55 8.40 -73.78
N ARG A 7 -21.68 7.60 -73.14
CA ARG A 7 -21.99 6.89 -71.89
C ARG A 7 -22.19 7.91 -70.77
N LEU A 8 -23.43 8.12 -70.32
CA LEU A 8 -23.72 8.83 -69.08
C LEU A 8 -23.17 8.03 -67.90
N ARG A 9 -21.98 8.42 -67.43
CA ARG A 9 -21.44 7.97 -66.14
C ARG A 9 -22.06 8.83 -65.05
N THR A 10 -23.13 8.34 -64.43
CA THR A 10 -23.66 8.89 -63.18
C THR A 10 -22.64 8.61 -62.07
N ALA A 11 -21.83 9.61 -61.72
CA ALA A 11 -20.97 9.55 -60.55
C ALA A 11 -21.86 9.61 -59.29
N LEU A 12 -22.02 8.48 -58.61
CA LEU A 12 -22.63 8.43 -57.28
C LEU A 12 -21.74 9.24 -56.33
N ARG A 13 -22.15 10.46 -56.00
CA ARG A 13 -21.50 11.29 -54.98
C ARG A 13 -21.63 10.55 -53.63
N SER A 14 -20.52 10.00 -53.15
CA SER A 14 -20.36 9.58 -51.76
C SER A 14 -20.57 10.82 -50.88
N SER A 15 -21.70 10.88 -50.16
CA SER A 15 -21.89 11.85 -49.07
C SER A 15 -20.90 11.49 -47.97
N GLN A 16 -19.74 12.15 -47.97
CA GLN A 16 -18.88 12.20 -46.80
C GLN A 16 -19.66 12.94 -45.70
N ALA A 17 -20.24 12.20 -44.76
CA ALA A 17 -20.83 12.78 -43.56
C ALA A 17 -19.70 13.33 -42.68
N GLY A 18 -19.63 14.65 -42.52
CA GLY A 18 -18.73 15.30 -41.58
C GLY A 18 -19.27 15.21 -40.15
N PHE A 19 -18.39 15.06 -39.17
CA PHE A 19 -18.74 15.19 -37.76
C PHE A 19 -19.29 16.60 -37.50
N THR A 20 -20.45 16.68 -36.84
CA THR A 20 -20.94 17.97 -36.36
C THR A 20 -20.12 18.37 -35.11
N LEU A 21 -19.86 19.67 -34.95
CA LEU A 21 -19.20 20.19 -33.72
C LEU A 21 -20.01 19.84 -32.46
N LEU A 22 -21.34 19.73 -32.60
CA LEU A 22 -22.26 19.40 -31.53
C LEU A 22 -22.11 17.94 -31.07
N GLU A 23 -21.95 17.01 -32.00
CA GLU A 23 -21.71 15.59 -31.68
C GLU A 23 -20.41 15.41 -30.89
N LEU A 24 -19.36 16.14 -31.25
CA LEU A 24 -18.11 16.08 -30.49
C LEU A 24 -18.24 16.78 -29.12
N LEU A 25 -18.99 17.88 -29.06
CA LEU A 25 -19.21 18.65 -27.82
C LEU A 25 -19.97 17.85 -26.77
N VAL A 26 -21.04 17.14 -27.13
CA VAL A 26 -21.81 16.34 -26.16
C VAL A 26 -20.99 15.16 -25.62
N VAL A 27 -20.14 14.56 -26.46
CA VAL A 27 -19.29 13.43 -26.07
C VAL A 27 -18.27 13.84 -25.01
N ILE A 28 -17.56 14.96 -25.22
CA ILE A 28 -16.60 15.44 -24.22
C ILE A 28 -17.30 15.87 -22.92
N ALA A 29 -18.53 16.39 -23.01
CA ALA A 29 -19.32 16.75 -21.83
C ALA A 29 -19.67 15.51 -20.98
N ILE A 30 -20.10 14.42 -21.60
CA ILE A 30 -20.42 13.17 -20.89
C ILE A 30 -19.15 12.54 -20.31
N ILE A 31 -18.05 12.50 -21.08
CA ILE A 31 -16.76 11.98 -20.60
C ILE A 31 -16.27 12.78 -19.39
N ALA A 32 -16.41 14.11 -19.40
CA ALA A 32 -16.01 14.95 -18.27
C ALA A 32 -16.79 14.63 -16.99
N ILE A 33 -18.11 14.41 -17.09
CA ILE A 33 -18.95 14.04 -15.94
C ILE A 33 -18.56 12.67 -15.39
N LEU A 34 -18.38 11.67 -16.26
CA LEU A 34 -17.98 10.32 -15.84
C LEU A 34 -16.58 10.31 -15.22
N ALA A 35 -15.63 11.03 -15.83
CA ALA A 35 -14.27 11.14 -15.31
C ALA A 35 -14.23 11.78 -13.91
N ALA A 36 -15.02 12.82 -13.66
CA ALA A 36 -15.08 13.49 -12.37
C ALA A 36 -15.46 12.53 -11.22
N VAL A 37 -16.46 11.67 -11.43
CA VAL A 37 -16.90 10.67 -10.44
C VAL A 37 -15.86 9.57 -10.24
N VAL A 38 -15.20 9.12 -11.32
CA VAL A 38 -14.17 8.08 -11.24
C VAL A 38 -12.95 8.54 -10.44
N VAL A 39 -12.52 9.79 -10.60
CA VAL A 39 -11.33 10.32 -9.93
C VAL A 39 -11.49 10.36 -8.41
N THR A 40 -12.63 10.82 -7.90
CA THR A 40 -12.88 10.89 -6.44
C THR A 40 -12.96 9.50 -5.81
N ASN A 41 -13.62 8.56 -6.49
CA ASN A 41 -13.72 7.17 -6.04
C ASN A 41 -12.37 6.46 -6.03
N LEU A 42 -11.54 6.69 -7.06
CA LEU A 42 -10.21 6.09 -7.16
C LEU A 42 -9.27 6.56 -6.05
N SER A 43 -9.33 7.84 -5.67
CA SER A 43 -8.50 8.38 -4.58
C SER A 43 -8.79 7.66 -3.26
N THR A 44 -10.08 7.53 -2.89
CA THR A 44 -10.50 6.83 -1.67
C THR A 44 -10.15 5.35 -1.70
N ALA A 45 -10.35 4.69 -2.85
CA ALA A 45 -10.00 3.28 -3.01
C ALA A 45 -8.49 3.03 -2.84
N ARG A 46 -7.64 3.91 -3.38
CA ARG A 46 -6.20 3.85 -3.21
C ARG A 46 -5.78 4.04 -1.75
N SER A 47 -6.36 5.02 -1.05
CA SER A 47 -6.06 5.23 0.37
C SER A 47 -6.39 3.98 1.19
N LYS A 48 -7.57 3.39 0.99
CA LYS A 48 -7.98 2.17 1.70
C LYS A 48 -7.08 0.98 1.35
N ALA A 49 -6.69 0.83 0.09
CA ALA A 49 -5.78 -0.22 -0.33
C ALA A 49 -4.39 -0.08 0.33
N ASN A 50 -3.89 1.14 0.46
CA ASN A 50 -2.63 1.41 1.16
C ASN A 50 -2.72 1.09 2.65
N ASP A 51 -3.82 1.45 3.32
CA ASP A 51 -4.05 1.12 4.73
C ASP A 51 -4.11 -0.40 4.96
N THR A 52 -4.84 -1.13 4.11
CA THR A 52 -4.89 -2.61 4.15
C THR A 52 -3.51 -3.21 3.91
N LYS A 53 -2.71 -2.61 3.02
CA LYS A 53 -1.34 -3.06 2.76
C LYS A 53 -0.45 -2.89 3.99
N VAL A 54 -0.52 -1.75 4.69
CA VAL A 54 0.20 -1.52 5.96
C VAL A 54 -0.15 -2.59 6.98
N GLN A 55 -1.44 -2.88 7.17
CA GLN A 55 -1.90 -3.92 8.09
C GLN A 55 -1.37 -5.30 7.72
N THR A 56 -1.42 -5.66 6.44
CA THR A 56 -0.95 -6.96 5.94
C THR A 56 0.56 -7.13 6.11
N ASP A 57 1.32 -6.08 5.80
CA ASP A 57 2.78 -6.06 5.94
C ASP A 57 3.18 -6.22 7.43
N LEU A 58 2.53 -5.48 8.34
CA LEU A 58 2.80 -5.55 9.78
C LEU A 58 2.42 -6.90 10.39
N ASN A 59 1.28 -7.48 9.98
CA ASN A 59 0.89 -8.82 10.43
C ASN A 59 1.86 -9.90 9.92
N SER A 60 2.37 -9.75 8.71
CA SER A 60 3.39 -10.68 8.17
C SER A 60 4.69 -10.60 8.96
N LEU A 61 5.09 -9.39 9.38
CA LEU A 61 6.24 -9.17 10.27
C LEU A 61 6.01 -9.78 11.67
N ALA A 62 4.83 -9.58 12.25
CA ALA A 62 4.46 -10.16 13.53
C ALA A 62 4.58 -11.70 13.51
N VAL A 63 4.10 -12.34 12.44
CA VAL A 63 4.25 -13.80 12.25
C VAL A 63 5.73 -14.20 12.18
N ALA A 64 6.56 -13.48 11.42
CA ALA A 64 7.99 -13.78 11.34
C ALA A 64 8.68 -13.66 12.71
N ILE A 65 8.36 -12.63 13.47
CA ILE A 65 8.87 -12.44 14.83
C ILE A 65 8.45 -13.59 15.75
N ASN A 66 7.17 -13.97 15.73
CA ASN A 66 6.65 -15.10 16.52
C ASN A 66 7.35 -16.42 16.17
N VAL A 67 7.61 -16.68 14.89
CA VAL A 67 8.34 -17.88 14.45
C VAL A 67 9.77 -17.89 14.99
N TYR A 68 10.44 -16.74 14.98
CA TYR A 68 11.79 -16.63 15.54
C TYR A 68 11.81 -16.85 17.05
N THR A 69 10.94 -16.17 17.79
CA THR A 69 10.91 -16.25 19.26
C THR A 69 10.51 -17.63 19.75
N THR A 70 9.63 -18.33 19.02
CA THR A 70 9.30 -19.73 19.31
C THR A 70 10.53 -20.63 19.24
N THR A 71 11.47 -20.35 18.33
CA THR A 71 12.67 -21.19 18.14
C THR A 71 13.81 -20.79 19.07
N ASN A 72 14.02 -19.48 19.30
CA ASN A 72 15.20 -18.96 20.00
C ASN A 72 14.90 -18.54 21.45
N ASN A 73 13.63 -18.41 21.82
CA ASN A 73 13.16 -18.00 23.13
C ASN A 73 13.78 -16.67 23.64
N ASN A 74 14.07 -15.74 22.73
CA ASN A 74 14.57 -14.40 23.02
C ASN A 74 14.40 -13.48 21.80
N PHE A 75 14.65 -12.18 21.98
CA PHE A 75 14.76 -11.19 20.90
C PHE A 75 16.20 -10.74 20.65
N THR A 76 17.23 -11.47 21.11
CA THR A 76 18.64 -11.03 20.97
C THR A 76 19.08 -10.82 19.51
N GLY A 77 18.42 -11.49 18.55
CA GLY A 77 18.62 -11.22 17.13
C GLY A 77 17.92 -9.96 16.60
N PHE A 78 16.97 -9.41 17.35
CA PHE A 78 16.05 -8.33 16.97
C PHE A 78 16.25 -7.06 17.81
N ASN A 79 16.81 -7.18 19.01
CA ASN A 79 16.91 -6.15 20.01
C ASN A 79 18.37 -5.83 20.32
N THR A 80 18.77 -4.56 20.21
CA THR A 80 20.12 -4.10 20.59
C THR A 80 20.10 -3.04 21.70
N GLY A 81 18.91 -2.75 22.26
CA GLY A 81 18.75 -1.71 23.27
C GLY A 81 18.94 -2.21 24.70
N THR A 82 20.11 -1.96 25.28
CA THR A 82 20.31 -2.02 26.74
C THR A 82 19.88 -0.70 27.38
N GLY A 83 18.57 -0.45 27.48
CA GLY A 83 18.06 0.77 28.11
C GLY A 83 16.53 0.85 28.19
N ALA A 84 16.02 1.63 29.15
CA ALA A 84 14.59 1.81 29.48
C ALA A 84 13.72 2.44 28.37
N THR A 85 14.28 2.65 27.17
CA THR A 85 13.55 2.97 25.95
C THR A 85 14.04 2.03 24.86
N PRO A 86 13.27 1.01 24.45
CA PRO A 86 13.69 0.16 23.35
C PRO A 86 13.86 1.04 22.10
N PRO A 87 15.05 1.07 21.47
CA PRO A 87 15.24 1.86 20.28
C PRO A 87 14.36 1.28 19.17
N ASP A 88 13.76 2.17 18.39
CA ASP A 88 13.02 1.77 17.21
C ASP A 88 14.02 1.26 16.15
N ASN A 89 14.07 -0.07 15.99
CA ASN A 89 15.17 -0.74 15.30
C ASN A 89 14.67 -1.59 14.13
N ILE A 90 13.89 -1.01 13.23
CA ILE A 90 13.43 -1.74 12.04
C ILE A 90 14.58 -2.30 11.19
N ALA A 91 15.76 -1.69 11.26
CA ALA A 91 16.96 -2.17 10.58
C ALA A 91 17.49 -3.50 11.15
N THR A 92 17.50 -3.68 12.48
CA THR A 92 17.92 -4.96 13.08
C THR A 92 16.88 -6.04 12.81
N LEU A 93 15.59 -5.68 12.90
CA LEU A 93 14.50 -6.56 12.46
C LEU A 93 14.70 -7.00 11.00
N ALA A 94 15.05 -6.08 10.10
CA ALA A 94 15.30 -6.35 8.67
C ALA A 94 16.41 -7.36 8.45
N THR A 95 17.55 -7.16 9.12
CA THR A 95 18.67 -8.10 9.05
C THR A 95 18.28 -9.45 9.60
N ALA A 96 17.59 -9.49 10.74
CA ALA A 96 17.23 -10.74 11.40
C ALA A 96 16.20 -11.55 10.61
N VAL A 97 15.10 -10.96 10.13
CA VAL A 97 14.09 -11.69 9.35
C VAL A 97 14.63 -12.18 8.01
N THR A 98 15.56 -11.43 7.40
CA THR A 98 16.13 -11.79 6.10
C THR A 98 17.22 -12.85 6.26
N THR A 99 18.10 -12.73 7.26
CA THR A 99 19.17 -13.70 7.54
C THR A 99 18.60 -15.06 7.97
N ASN A 100 17.51 -15.06 8.75
CA ASN A 100 16.81 -16.27 9.16
C ASN A 100 15.80 -16.77 8.11
N ASN A 101 15.75 -16.18 6.92
CA ASN A 101 14.85 -16.55 5.81
C ASN A 101 13.37 -16.61 6.22
N LEU A 102 12.95 -15.74 7.15
CA LEU A 102 11.57 -15.64 7.64
C LEU A 102 10.71 -14.81 6.69
N ILE A 103 11.32 -13.83 6.03
CA ILE A 103 10.71 -13.01 4.99
C ILE A 103 11.73 -12.79 3.87
N LYS A 104 11.29 -12.92 2.62
CA LYS A 104 12.15 -12.81 1.42
C LYS A 104 12.70 -11.39 1.16
N LYS A 105 11.95 -10.36 1.58
CA LYS A 105 12.31 -8.95 1.46
C LYS A 105 11.49 -8.14 2.46
N MET A 106 12.12 -7.16 3.09
CA MET A 106 11.38 -6.23 3.97
C MET A 106 10.28 -5.49 3.21
N PRO A 107 9.04 -5.49 3.73
CA PRO A 107 7.95 -4.71 3.15
C PRO A 107 8.29 -3.21 3.15
N THR A 108 7.92 -2.53 2.08
CA THR A 108 8.11 -1.07 1.94
C THR A 108 6.77 -0.38 2.19
N HIS A 109 6.81 0.70 2.97
CA HIS A 109 5.62 1.46 3.31
C HIS A 109 4.97 2.09 2.04
N PRO A 110 3.64 1.96 1.83
CA PRO A 110 3.00 2.39 0.59
C PRO A 110 2.64 3.89 0.50
N ILE A 111 2.72 4.63 1.62
CA ILE A 111 2.22 6.02 1.72
C ILE A 111 3.35 7.02 2.00
N THR A 112 4.34 6.61 2.78
CA THR A 112 5.41 7.47 3.27
C THR A 112 6.75 6.85 2.87
N THR A 113 7.79 7.67 2.80
CA THR A 113 9.18 7.20 2.71
C THR A 113 9.71 6.71 4.06
N GLU A 114 8.94 6.91 5.13
CA GLU A 114 9.25 6.40 6.48
C GLU A 114 9.08 4.87 6.50
N ALA A 115 10.01 4.19 7.16
CA ALA A 115 9.95 2.75 7.35
C ALA A 115 8.89 2.37 8.40
N TYR A 116 8.53 1.09 8.46
CA TYR A 116 7.82 0.55 9.61
C TYR A 116 8.67 0.70 10.88
N HIS A 117 8.02 0.67 12.02
CA HIS A 117 8.67 0.80 13.31
C HIS A 117 8.56 -0.50 14.10
N TYR A 118 9.58 -0.79 14.90
CA TYR A 118 9.67 -2.01 15.68
C TYR A 118 10.40 -1.78 17.00
N ARG A 119 9.79 -2.29 18.07
CA ARG A 119 10.40 -2.41 19.39
C ARG A 119 10.12 -3.80 19.95
N ALA A 120 11.07 -4.29 20.72
CA ALA A 120 10.86 -5.45 21.56
C ALA A 120 11.49 -5.20 22.92
N SER A 121 11.07 -6.01 23.89
CA SER A 121 11.69 -6.15 25.19
C SER A 121 12.02 -7.63 25.35
N ASP A 122 13.30 -7.92 25.63
CA ASP A 122 13.67 -9.26 26.09
C ASP A 122 12.96 -9.59 27.41
N LYS A 123 13.07 -10.85 27.85
CA LYS A 123 12.35 -11.37 29.01
C LYS A 123 12.42 -10.40 30.19
N ASP A 124 11.25 -9.94 30.63
CA ASP A 124 11.11 -9.21 31.89
C ASP A 124 11.32 -10.13 33.10
N SER A 125 11.06 -9.61 34.30
CA SER A 125 11.20 -10.40 35.54
C SER A 125 10.21 -11.57 35.62
N ASP A 126 9.15 -11.54 34.81
CA ASP A 126 8.13 -12.57 34.71
C ASP A 126 8.43 -13.59 33.58
N GLY A 127 9.54 -13.39 32.86
CA GLY A 127 9.98 -14.27 31.79
C GLY A 127 9.23 -14.07 30.47
N VAL A 128 8.47 -12.98 30.33
CA VAL A 128 7.60 -12.71 29.18
C VAL A 128 8.37 -11.92 28.12
N LEU A 129 8.22 -12.34 26.87
CA LEU A 129 8.74 -11.65 25.69
C LEU A 129 7.66 -10.71 25.15
N ASP A 130 8.00 -9.43 25.00
CA ASP A 130 7.10 -8.41 24.45
C ASP A 130 7.66 -7.81 23.15
N TYR A 131 6.81 -7.63 22.14
CA TYR A 131 7.11 -6.78 20.98
C TYR A 131 5.93 -5.93 20.56
N VAL A 132 6.26 -4.78 19.95
CA VAL A 132 5.33 -3.87 19.30
C VAL A 132 5.86 -3.43 17.94
N LEU A 133 4.99 -3.51 16.93
CA LEU A 133 5.22 -3.09 15.55
C LEU A 133 4.19 -2.01 15.20
N TRP A 134 4.60 -0.96 14.48
CA TRP A 134 3.62 0.01 13.99
C TRP A 134 3.99 0.67 12.67
N GLY A 135 2.98 1.19 11.99
CA GLY A 135 3.10 1.88 10.71
C GLY A 135 1.97 2.87 10.50
N LYS A 136 2.28 3.96 9.79
CA LYS A 136 1.36 5.10 9.62
C LYS A 136 0.33 4.83 8.53
N LEU A 137 -0.93 5.06 8.86
CA LEU A 137 -2.05 4.98 7.93
C LEU A 137 -2.25 6.32 7.19
N GLY A 138 -2.98 6.29 6.08
CA GLY A 138 -3.33 7.49 5.31
C GLY A 138 -4.14 8.51 6.11
N SER A 139 -4.80 8.07 7.19
CA SER A 139 -5.53 8.93 8.14
C SER A 139 -4.63 9.71 9.11
N GLY A 140 -3.32 9.45 9.13
CA GLY A 140 -2.37 10.04 10.07
C GLY A 140 -2.28 9.31 11.42
N LYS A 141 -3.16 8.32 11.67
CA LYS A 141 -3.05 7.37 12.79
C LYS A 141 -2.08 6.24 12.44
N CYS A 142 -1.68 5.46 13.44
CA CYS A 142 -0.87 4.27 13.23
C CYS A 142 -1.67 3.00 13.48
N PHE A 143 -1.44 2.00 12.63
CA PHE A 143 -1.79 0.63 12.98
C PHE A 143 -0.68 0.06 13.83
N VAL A 144 -1.05 -0.54 14.96
CA VAL A 144 -0.13 -1.11 15.93
C VAL A 144 -0.46 -2.59 16.11
N ASN A 145 0.56 -3.43 16.06
CA ASN A 145 0.47 -4.85 16.44
C ASN A 145 1.41 -5.10 17.62
N ALA A 146 0.86 -5.50 18.76
CA ALA A 146 1.59 -5.80 19.98
C ALA A 146 1.25 -7.21 20.46
N ASN A 147 2.23 -8.11 20.48
CA ASN A 147 2.07 -9.51 20.88
C ASN A 147 0.87 -10.24 20.25
N GLY A 148 0.56 -9.94 18.98
CA GLY A 148 -0.57 -10.52 18.26
C GLY A 148 -1.93 -9.84 18.50
N THR A 149 -2.01 -8.84 19.38
CA THR A 149 -3.15 -7.92 19.45
C THR A 149 -2.94 -6.76 18.49
N SER A 150 -4.00 -6.29 17.84
CA SER A 150 -3.92 -5.20 16.86
C SER A 150 -4.93 -4.11 17.17
N PHE A 151 -4.49 -2.86 17.09
CA PHE A 151 -5.35 -1.70 17.27
C PHE A 151 -4.86 -0.52 16.42
N THR A 152 -5.69 0.52 16.31
CA THR A 152 -5.32 1.77 15.64
C THR A 152 -5.23 2.87 16.69
N GLY A 153 -4.11 3.57 16.74
CA GLY A 153 -3.82 4.56 17.77
C GLY A 153 -2.94 5.69 17.26
N ASP A 154 -2.41 6.47 18.20
CA ASP A 154 -1.42 7.49 17.88
C ASP A 154 -0.07 6.83 17.55
N CYS A 155 0.71 7.49 16.69
CA CYS A 155 2.02 7.02 16.26
C CYS A 155 3.13 7.23 17.32
N THR A 156 2.73 7.47 18.56
CA THR A 156 3.63 7.70 19.69
C THR A 156 3.94 6.40 20.39
N THR A 157 5.19 6.27 20.80
CA THR A 157 5.76 5.03 21.30
C THR A 157 5.38 4.68 22.75
N ASP A 158 4.35 5.36 23.27
CA ASP A 158 3.97 5.41 24.68
C ASP A 158 2.68 4.62 24.96
N THR A 159 2.20 3.86 23.97
CA THR A 159 0.89 3.19 24.06
C THR A 159 0.95 1.69 24.35
N VAL A 160 2.12 1.04 24.35
CA VAL A 160 2.19 -0.42 24.60
C VAL A 160 3.55 -0.93 25.11
N LEU A 161 4.01 -0.43 26.26
CA LEU A 161 4.88 -1.19 27.16
C LEU A 161 4.47 -0.90 28.60
#